data_AF-A0A2E8SZQ1-F1
#
_entry.id   AF-A0A2E8SZQ1-F1
#
_cell.length_a   1.000
_cell.length_b   1.000
_cell.length_c   1.000
_cell.angle_alpha   90.00
_cell.angle_beta   90.00
_cell.angle_gamma   90.00
#
_symmetry.space_group_name_H-M   'P 1'
#
loop_
_entity.id
_entity.type
_entity.pdbx_description
1 polymer ?
#
loop_
_entity_poly.entity_id
_entity_poly.type
_entity_poly.pdbx_seq_one_letter_code
_entity_poly.pdbx_strand_id
1 'polypeptide(L)'
;MSFAAPAGKRRGLRDWTELIFKDHGFLRVWWHNLHEIAPGMWRSNQPGPGRVLAAAQMGVRTIINLRGPRDDGGWQLEAEACAATGITLLDFTARSRAAPDKAMLHATRELFAEAELPALMHCKSGADRAGLMSALYLLVVEKRPAREAAQQLAWKYGHVRQAKTGLLDAFFEAYFPYEDQGMAFYDWVDNVYDPDEVTRAFQAKGWAVRLTDTILRRE
;
A
#
# COMPACT_ATOMS: atom_id res chain seq x y z
N MET A 1 -8.36 2.18 17.36
CA MET A 1 -7.36 1.12 17.62
C MET A 1 -6.00 1.77 17.75
N SER A 2 -4.94 1.12 18.24
CA SER A 2 -3.57 1.68 18.17
C SER A 2 -2.84 0.97 17.03
N PHE A 3 -2.34 1.75 16.05
CA PHE A 3 -1.54 1.20 14.94
C PHE A 3 -0.05 1.16 15.28
N ALA A 4 0.36 1.74 16.41
CA ALA A 4 1.74 1.76 16.85
C ALA A 4 2.36 0.36 16.88
N ALA A 5 3.44 0.19 16.12
CA ALA A 5 4.18 -1.04 16.05
C ALA A 5 4.84 -1.34 17.42
N PRO A 6 4.88 -2.60 17.85
CA PRO A 6 5.61 -2.97 19.05
C PRO A 6 7.11 -2.71 18.87
N ALA A 7 7.84 -2.62 19.98
CA ALA A 7 9.29 -2.53 19.93
C ALA A 7 9.90 -3.76 19.24
N GLY A 8 10.88 -3.51 18.37
CA GLY A 8 11.64 -4.57 17.71
C GLY A 8 12.45 -5.43 18.68
N LYS A 9 12.61 -6.70 18.34
CA LYS A 9 13.44 -7.70 19.03
C LYS A 9 14.59 -8.11 18.10
N ARG A 10 15.60 -7.22 17.97
CA ARG A 10 16.77 -7.44 17.09
C ARG A 10 17.46 -8.78 17.40
N ARG A 11 17.76 -9.56 16.36
CA ARG A 11 18.44 -10.87 16.38
C ARG A 11 19.82 -10.84 15.70
N GLY A 12 20.38 -9.64 15.50
CA GLY A 12 21.72 -9.42 14.94
C GLY A 12 21.83 -9.76 13.44
N LEU A 13 22.88 -10.50 13.05
CA LEU A 13 23.17 -10.85 11.64
C LEU A 13 22.03 -11.64 10.97
N ARG A 14 21.21 -12.34 11.75
CA ARG A 14 20.03 -13.05 11.25
C ARG A 14 19.05 -12.11 10.56
N ASP A 15 18.86 -10.91 11.10
CA ASP A 15 17.88 -9.98 10.53
C ASP A 15 18.35 -9.43 9.18
N TRP A 16 19.65 -9.14 9.07
CA TRP A 16 20.28 -8.75 7.81
C TRP A 16 20.21 -9.86 6.75
N THR A 17 20.49 -11.10 7.13
CA THR A 17 20.38 -12.23 6.19
C THR A 17 18.94 -12.46 5.72
N GLU A 18 17.94 -12.32 6.60
CA GLU A 18 16.54 -12.40 6.19
C GLU A 18 16.14 -11.25 5.27
N LEU A 19 16.54 -10.01 5.58
CA LEU A 19 16.27 -8.85 4.73
C LEU A 19 16.87 -9.03 3.33
N ILE A 20 18.17 -9.37 3.25
CA ILE A 20 18.88 -9.44 1.98
C ILE A 20 18.43 -10.65 1.16
N PHE A 21 18.41 -11.84 1.74
CA PHE A 21 18.20 -13.08 0.98
C PHE A 21 16.74 -13.53 0.94
N LYS A 22 16.01 -13.52 2.06
CA LYS A 22 14.60 -13.97 2.06
C LYS A 22 13.69 -12.91 1.46
N ASP A 23 13.89 -11.64 1.83
CA ASP A 23 13.04 -10.55 1.38
C ASP A 23 13.56 -9.83 0.12
N HIS A 24 14.67 -10.31 -0.45
CA HIS A 24 15.30 -9.78 -1.66
C HIS A 24 15.68 -8.30 -1.52
N GLY A 25 16.17 -7.93 -0.33
CA GLY A 25 16.55 -6.56 0.01
C GLY A 25 17.61 -5.96 -0.93
N PHE A 26 18.42 -6.80 -1.58
CA PHE A 26 19.41 -6.35 -2.57
C PHE A 26 18.78 -5.59 -3.75
N LEU A 27 17.56 -5.94 -4.17
CA LEU A 27 16.83 -5.20 -5.22
C LEU A 27 16.50 -3.77 -4.79
N ARG A 28 16.38 -3.53 -3.48
CA ARG A 28 16.01 -2.24 -2.89
C ARG A 28 17.21 -1.34 -2.57
N VAL A 29 18.42 -1.80 -2.85
CA VAL A 29 19.62 -0.95 -2.76
C VAL A 29 19.58 0.12 -3.87
N TRP A 30 19.20 -0.28 -5.08
CA TRP A 30 19.26 0.57 -6.28
C TRP A 30 17.92 1.18 -6.69
N TRP A 31 16.80 0.54 -6.33
CA TRP A 31 15.46 1.03 -6.63
C TRP A 31 14.70 1.25 -5.34
N HIS A 32 14.22 2.48 -5.10
CA HIS A 32 13.54 2.86 -3.84
C HIS A 32 12.04 3.08 -3.99
N ASN A 33 11.58 3.31 -5.24
CA ASN A 33 10.19 3.64 -5.55
C ASN A 33 9.64 4.80 -4.70
N LEU A 34 10.51 5.76 -4.35
CA LEU A 34 10.22 6.88 -3.45
C LEU A 34 9.57 8.03 -4.21
N HIS A 35 8.33 8.37 -3.87
CA HIS A 35 7.56 9.43 -4.51
C HIS A 35 6.72 10.18 -3.47
N GLU A 36 6.56 11.49 -3.65
CA GLU A 36 5.57 12.26 -2.90
C GLU A 36 4.18 12.02 -3.50
N ILE A 37 3.21 11.74 -2.64
CA ILE A 37 1.80 11.51 -3.02
C ILE A 37 1.06 12.85 -3.00
N ALA A 38 1.23 13.58 -1.91
CA ALA A 38 0.68 14.91 -1.61
C ALA A 38 1.63 15.59 -0.61
N PRO A 39 1.54 16.92 -0.38
CA PRO A 39 2.47 17.63 0.50
C PRO A 39 2.66 16.95 1.86
N GLY A 40 3.87 16.42 2.09
CA GLY A 40 4.23 15.76 3.33
C GLY A 40 3.82 14.29 3.45
N MET A 41 3.16 13.68 2.46
CA MET A 41 2.86 12.25 2.45
C MET A 41 3.61 11.55 1.31
N TRP A 42 4.47 10.60 1.65
CA TRP A 42 5.36 9.91 0.73
C TRP A 42 5.01 8.42 0.63
N ARG A 43 5.35 7.80 -0.51
CA ARG A 43 5.33 6.34 -0.71
C ARG A 43 6.71 5.81 -1.04
N SER A 44 7.03 4.59 -0.60
CA SER A 44 8.21 3.85 -1.08
C SER A 44 8.09 2.34 -1.03
N ASN A 45 9.12 1.63 -1.50
CA ASN A 45 9.37 0.26 -1.06
C ASN A 45 9.96 0.23 0.36
N GLN A 46 10.07 -0.94 0.98
CA GLN A 46 10.48 -1.04 2.39
C GLN A 46 11.88 -0.46 2.59
N PRO A 47 12.03 0.61 3.40
CA PRO A 47 13.32 1.22 3.68
C PRO A 47 14.16 0.28 4.56
N GLY A 48 15.46 0.23 4.29
CA GLY A 48 16.43 -0.30 5.25
C GLY A 48 16.82 0.77 6.28
N PRO A 49 17.61 0.44 7.31
CA PRO A 49 17.99 1.37 8.38
C PRO A 49 18.54 2.72 7.91
N GLY A 50 19.45 2.72 6.93
CA GLY A 50 20.02 3.95 6.38
C GLY A 50 18.99 4.85 5.69
N ARG A 51 17.93 4.26 5.10
CA ARG A 51 16.85 5.01 4.47
C ARG A 51 15.83 5.53 5.49
N VAL A 52 15.64 4.83 6.61
CA VAL A 52 14.88 5.36 7.75
C VAL A 52 15.59 6.60 8.31
N LEU A 53 16.91 6.54 8.48
CA LEU A 53 17.71 7.71 8.89
C LEU A 53 17.60 8.87 7.89
N ALA A 54 17.70 8.60 6.58
CA ALA A 54 17.52 9.63 5.56
C ALA A 54 16.10 10.23 5.59
N ALA A 55 15.06 9.42 5.82
CA ALA A 55 13.70 9.90 6.01
C ALA A 55 13.57 10.81 7.24
N ALA A 56 14.20 10.46 8.36
CA ALA A 56 14.25 11.31 9.55
C ALA A 56 14.92 12.67 9.26
N GLN A 57 16.02 12.66 8.48
CA GLN A 57 16.70 13.89 8.04
C GLN A 57 15.84 14.75 7.10
N MET A 58 14.92 14.14 6.35
CA MET A 58 13.89 14.83 5.56
C MET A 58 12.73 15.36 6.43
N GLY A 59 12.74 15.12 7.74
CA GLY A 59 11.69 15.54 8.66
C GLY A 59 10.50 14.59 8.75
N VAL A 60 10.61 13.36 8.22
CA VAL A 60 9.57 12.34 8.39
C VAL A 60 9.40 12.01 9.87
N ARG A 61 8.16 12.06 10.37
CA ARG A 61 7.79 11.76 11.76
C ARG A 61 7.12 10.41 11.90
N THR A 62 6.46 9.92 10.85
CA THR A 62 5.76 8.63 10.86
C THR A 62 6.13 7.78 9.65
N ILE A 63 6.40 6.50 9.89
CA ILE A 63 6.50 5.48 8.85
C ILE A 63 5.33 4.51 9.00
N ILE A 64 4.64 4.20 7.89
CA ILE A 64 3.50 3.29 7.84
C ILE A 64 3.89 2.02 7.08
N ASN A 65 4.01 0.90 7.81
CA ASN A 65 4.24 -0.42 7.24
C ASN A 65 2.91 -1.06 6.82
N LEU A 66 2.64 -1.05 5.51
CA LEU A 66 1.43 -1.62 4.92
C LEU A 66 1.45 -3.14 4.78
N ARG A 67 2.53 -3.80 5.24
CA ARG A 67 2.62 -5.27 5.26
C ARG A 67 1.97 -5.88 6.50
N GLY A 68 1.48 -5.05 7.43
CA GLY A 68 1.02 -5.46 8.75
C GLY A 68 2.16 -5.83 9.70
N PRO A 69 1.85 -6.21 10.95
CA PRO A 69 2.83 -6.66 11.92
C PRO A 69 3.65 -7.84 11.41
N ARG A 70 4.98 -7.81 11.62
CA ARG A 70 5.90 -8.88 11.19
C ARG A 70 6.97 -9.15 12.23
N ASP A 71 7.60 -10.32 12.13
CA ASP A 71 8.74 -10.74 12.96
C ASP A 71 9.92 -11.22 12.09
N ASP A 72 10.01 -10.68 10.87
CA ASP A 72 11.14 -10.93 9.97
C ASP A 72 12.21 -9.86 10.11
N GLY A 73 13.42 -10.19 9.65
CA GLY A 73 14.56 -9.30 9.78
C GLY A 73 14.39 -7.92 9.16
N GLY A 74 13.62 -7.80 8.08
CA GLY A 74 13.35 -6.50 7.45
C GLY A 74 12.56 -5.58 8.37
N TRP A 75 11.51 -6.11 9.00
CA TRP A 75 10.72 -5.37 9.98
C TRP A 75 11.52 -5.07 11.25
N GLN A 76 12.32 -6.02 11.76
CA GLN A 76 13.13 -5.80 12.97
C GLN A 76 14.14 -4.65 12.80
N LEU A 77 14.80 -4.59 11.64
CA LEU A 77 15.74 -3.53 11.30
C LEU A 77 15.07 -2.17 11.12
N GLU A 78 13.86 -2.15 10.55
CA GLU A 78 13.06 -0.94 10.40
C GLU A 78 12.57 -0.40 11.74
N ALA A 79 12.00 -1.27 12.59
CA ALA A 79 11.54 -0.90 13.93
C ALA A 79 12.68 -0.35 14.80
N GLU A 80 13.85 -0.97 14.76
CA GLU A 80 15.05 -0.47 15.45
C GLU A 80 15.45 0.92 14.93
N ALA A 81 15.51 1.10 13.61
CA ALA A 81 15.91 2.37 13.02
C ALA A 81 14.90 3.49 13.30
N CYS A 82 13.60 3.19 13.32
CA CYS A 82 12.55 4.13 13.69
C CYS A 82 12.71 4.58 15.14
N ALA A 83 12.90 3.62 16.06
CA ALA A 83 13.14 3.93 17.47
C ALA A 83 14.41 4.78 17.68
N ALA A 84 15.50 4.48 16.96
CA ALA A 84 16.75 5.23 17.04
C ALA A 84 16.67 6.67 16.50
N THR A 85 15.69 6.94 15.62
CA THR A 85 15.51 8.24 14.96
C THR A 85 14.32 9.04 15.52
N GLY A 86 13.55 8.45 16.44
CA GLY A 86 12.33 9.07 16.98
C GLY A 86 11.15 9.07 16.01
N ILE A 87 11.22 8.30 14.92
CA ILE A 87 10.10 8.10 13.99
C ILE A 87 9.11 7.12 14.62
N THR A 88 7.82 7.48 14.60
CA THR A 88 6.74 6.56 14.94
C THR A 88 6.54 5.55 13.82
N LEU A 89 6.63 4.26 14.14
CA LEU A 89 6.29 3.19 13.20
C LEU A 89 4.85 2.72 13.44
N LEU A 90 4.02 2.77 12.39
CA LEU A 90 2.64 2.26 12.41
C LEU A 90 2.54 1.00 11.55
N ASP A 91 2.02 -0.09 12.10
CA ASP A 91 1.74 -1.33 11.38
C ASP A 91 0.27 -1.38 10.92
N PHE A 92 0.07 -1.48 9.61
CA PHE A 92 -1.27 -1.58 9.02
C PHE A 92 -1.32 -2.66 7.94
N THR A 93 -2.33 -3.52 7.96
CA THR A 93 -2.41 -4.63 6.99
C THR A 93 -3.25 -4.25 5.77
N ALA A 94 -2.59 -3.87 4.68
CA ALA A 94 -3.24 -3.78 3.37
C ALA A 94 -3.03 -5.07 2.55
N ARG A 95 -3.97 -5.39 1.67
CA ARG A 95 -3.88 -6.55 0.75
C ARG A 95 -3.71 -6.07 -0.69
N SER A 96 -2.80 -6.69 -1.45
CA SER A 96 -2.58 -6.34 -2.87
C SER A 96 -3.33 -7.20 -3.87
N ARG A 97 -3.94 -8.32 -3.43
CA ARG A 97 -4.56 -9.33 -4.31
C ARG A 97 -5.95 -9.75 -3.84
N ALA A 98 -6.57 -8.88 -3.05
CA ALA A 98 -7.92 -9.04 -2.54
C ALA A 98 -8.57 -7.64 -2.55
N ALA A 99 -9.88 -7.59 -2.78
CA ALA A 99 -10.63 -6.37 -2.63
C ALA A 99 -10.52 -5.87 -1.17
N PRO A 100 -10.38 -4.56 -0.92
CA PRO A 100 -10.40 -4.01 0.43
C PRO A 100 -11.66 -4.44 1.19
N ASP A 101 -11.55 -4.93 2.42
CA ASP A 101 -12.77 -5.13 3.20
C ASP A 101 -13.22 -3.79 3.83
N LYS A 102 -14.52 -3.68 4.15
CA LYS A 102 -15.09 -2.45 4.72
C LYS A 102 -14.39 -2.02 6.01
N ALA A 103 -14.03 -2.98 6.87
CA ALA A 103 -13.36 -2.69 8.14
C ALA A 103 -11.98 -2.05 7.91
N MET A 104 -11.22 -2.54 6.93
CA MET A 104 -9.93 -2.00 6.53
C MET A 104 -10.07 -0.58 5.93
N LEU A 105 -11.11 -0.34 5.13
CA LEU A 105 -11.40 0.99 4.57
C LEU A 105 -11.73 2.03 5.66
N HIS A 106 -12.49 1.62 6.69
CA HIS A 106 -12.74 2.47 7.85
C HIS A 106 -11.48 2.67 8.71
N ALA A 107 -10.72 1.60 8.96
CA ALA A 107 -9.46 1.69 9.70
C ALA A 107 -8.41 2.55 8.99
N THR A 108 -8.47 2.67 7.66
CA THR A 108 -7.61 3.57 6.87
C THR A 108 -7.84 5.04 7.24
N ARG A 109 -9.09 5.44 7.52
CA ARG A 109 -9.41 6.80 7.98
C ARG A 109 -8.76 7.09 9.32
N GLU A 110 -8.86 6.15 10.26
CA GLU A 110 -8.24 6.26 11.57
C GLU A 110 -6.71 6.32 11.47
N LEU A 111 -6.12 5.45 10.65
CA LEU A 111 -4.69 5.41 10.40
C LEU A 111 -4.14 6.75 9.90
N PHE A 112 -4.81 7.37 8.91
CA PHE A 112 -4.38 8.65 8.38
C PHE A 112 -4.55 9.80 9.37
N ALA A 113 -5.50 9.70 10.30
CA ALA A 113 -5.66 10.68 11.38
C ALA A 113 -4.59 10.51 12.48
N GLU A 114 -4.10 9.29 12.71
CA GLU A 114 -3.04 8.99 13.68
C GLU A 114 -1.64 9.34 13.14
N ALA A 115 -1.43 9.31 11.83
CA ALA A 115 -0.13 9.54 11.22
C ALA A 115 0.27 11.03 11.23
N GLU A 116 1.41 11.35 11.85
CA GLU A 116 1.96 12.70 11.82
C GLU A 116 2.74 12.98 10.53
N LEU A 117 2.43 14.10 9.86
CA LEU A 117 3.14 14.54 8.65
C LEU A 117 4.40 15.36 8.99
N PRO A 118 5.50 15.25 8.21
CA PRO A 118 5.66 14.40 7.05
C PRO A 118 5.67 12.90 7.38
N ALA A 119 5.01 12.08 6.55
CA ALA A 119 4.90 10.65 6.74
C ALA A 119 5.33 9.88 5.49
N LEU A 120 5.77 8.63 5.67
CA LEU A 120 6.16 7.73 4.60
C LEU A 120 5.43 6.39 4.74
N MET A 121 4.62 6.01 3.76
CA MET A 121 4.03 4.67 3.70
C MET A 121 4.81 3.74 2.78
N HIS A 122 4.96 2.48 3.16
CA HIS A 122 5.64 1.51 2.32
C HIS A 122 4.98 0.14 2.33
N CYS A 123 5.33 -0.66 1.33
CA CYS A 123 5.12 -2.10 1.38
C CYS A 123 6.41 -2.82 1.00
N LYS A 124 6.36 -4.03 0.40
CA LYS A 124 7.60 -4.71 -0.04
C LYS A 124 8.28 -3.98 -1.20
N SER A 125 7.56 -3.75 -2.30
CA SER A 125 8.08 -3.09 -3.53
C SER A 125 7.59 -1.66 -3.72
N GLY A 126 6.70 -1.17 -2.86
CA GLY A 126 6.09 0.15 -3.03
C GLY A 126 5.08 0.25 -4.17
N ALA A 127 4.72 -0.87 -4.81
CA ALA A 127 3.80 -0.91 -5.95
C ALA A 127 2.33 -0.98 -5.51
N ASP A 128 1.86 -2.18 -5.14
CA ASP A 128 0.42 -2.44 -5.02
C ASP A 128 -0.22 -1.95 -3.71
N ARG A 129 0.24 -2.44 -2.55
CA ARG A 129 -0.31 -2.02 -1.24
C ARG A 129 -0.08 -0.54 -0.98
N ALA A 130 1.12 -0.06 -1.30
CA ALA A 130 1.43 1.36 -1.22
C ALA A 130 0.61 2.16 -2.24
N GLY A 131 0.39 1.64 -3.46
CA GLY A 131 -0.48 2.28 -4.45
C GLY A 131 -1.93 2.40 -4.02
N LEU A 132 -2.51 1.33 -3.46
CA LEU A 132 -3.86 1.34 -2.89
C LEU A 132 -3.97 2.41 -1.80
N MET A 133 -3.06 2.41 -0.83
CA MET A 133 -3.14 3.35 0.29
C MET A 133 -2.79 4.79 -0.12
N SER A 134 -1.95 4.98 -1.13
CA SER A 134 -1.69 6.30 -1.74
C SER A 134 -2.95 6.84 -2.42
N ALA A 135 -3.66 5.99 -3.17
CA ALA A 135 -4.94 6.35 -3.78
C ALA A 135 -6.00 6.66 -2.71
N LEU A 136 -6.12 5.83 -1.68
CA LEU A 136 -7.03 6.09 -0.56
C LEU A 136 -6.68 7.38 0.18
N TYR A 137 -5.40 7.70 0.37
CA TYR A 137 -4.98 8.97 0.97
C TYR A 137 -5.45 10.17 0.13
N LEU A 138 -5.21 10.15 -1.18
CA LEU A 138 -5.67 11.20 -2.08
C LEU A 138 -7.20 11.36 -2.09
N LEU A 139 -7.92 10.24 -2.07
CA LEU A 139 -9.38 10.25 -2.10
C LEU A 139 -9.99 10.70 -0.76
N VAL A 140 -9.48 10.18 0.34
CA VAL A 140 -10.08 10.35 1.68
C VAL A 140 -9.59 11.61 2.38
N VAL A 141 -8.30 11.91 2.31
CA VAL A 141 -7.68 13.04 3.03
C VAL A 141 -7.66 14.27 2.12
N GLU A 142 -7.08 14.14 0.93
CA GLU A 142 -6.93 15.26 -0.01
C GLU A 142 -8.20 15.56 -0.84
N LYS A 143 -9.25 14.73 -0.69
CA LYS A 143 -10.54 14.87 -1.40
C LYS A 143 -10.40 15.00 -2.92
N ARG A 144 -9.38 14.34 -3.49
CA ARG A 144 -9.16 14.30 -4.94
C ARG A 144 -10.16 13.33 -5.59
N PRO A 145 -10.57 13.57 -6.85
CA PRO A 145 -11.44 12.65 -7.58
C PRO A 145 -10.87 11.23 -7.61
N ALA A 146 -11.70 10.20 -7.47
CA ALA A 146 -11.27 8.81 -7.41
C ALA A 146 -10.50 8.39 -8.67
N ARG A 147 -10.86 8.91 -9.84
CA ARG A 147 -10.13 8.65 -11.10
C ARG A 147 -8.71 9.22 -11.09
N GLU A 148 -8.49 10.34 -10.41
CA GLU A 148 -7.16 10.91 -10.23
C GLU A 148 -6.38 10.09 -9.19
N ALA A 149 -7.00 9.81 -8.05
CA ALA A 149 -6.40 9.02 -6.97
C ALA A 149 -5.95 7.62 -7.45
N ALA A 150 -6.77 6.96 -8.28
CA ALA A 150 -6.48 5.65 -8.83
C ALA A 150 -5.20 5.62 -9.69
N GLN A 151 -4.70 6.76 -10.19
CA GLN A 151 -3.42 6.82 -10.92
C GLN A 151 -2.20 6.49 -10.03
N GLN A 152 -2.39 6.36 -8.71
CA GLN A 152 -1.38 5.78 -7.82
C GLN A 152 -1.19 4.27 -8.02
N LEU A 153 -2.09 3.60 -8.74
CA LEU A 153 -1.94 2.24 -9.27
C LEU A 153 -1.49 2.31 -10.73
N ALA A 154 -0.20 2.56 -10.96
CA ALA A 154 0.35 2.76 -12.30
C ALA A 154 1.65 1.98 -12.53
N TRP A 155 1.93 1.67 -13.80
CA TRP A 155 3.14 0.98 -14.23
C TRP A 155 4.43 1.68 -13.78
N LYS A 156 4.44 3.01 -13.74
CA LYS A 156 5.59 3.81 -13.25
C LYS A 156 5.97 3.49 -11.80
N TYR A 157 5.04 2.95 -11.00
CA TYR A 157 5.26 2.51 -9.63
C TYR A 157 5.46 0.98 -9.51
N GLY A 158 5.51 0.26 -10.63
CA GLY A 158 5.62 -1.20 -10.70
C GLY A 158 4.30 -1.95 -10.53
N HIS A 159 3.15 -1.27 -10.62
CA HIS A 159 1.84 -1.90 -10.57
C HIS A 159 1.44 -2.49 -11.92
N VAL A 160 0.88 -3.71 -11.92
CA VAL A 160 0.46 -4.42 -13.15
C VAL A 160 -1.02 -4.76 -13.06
N ARG A 161 -1.84 -4.03 -13.80
CA ARG A 161 -3.29 -4.17 -13.81
C ARG A 161 -3.77 -5.52 -14.37
N GLN A 162 -3.02 -6.12 -15.30
CA GLN A 162 -3.37 -7.40 -15.93
C GLN A 162 -3.10 -8.61 -15.01
N ALA A 163 -2.45 -8.41 -13.86
CA ALA A 163 -2.22 -9.47 -12.89
C ALA A 163 -3.35 -9.51 -11.82
N LYS A 164 -3.24 -10.41 -10.84
CA LYS A 164 -4.19 -10.48 -9.70
C LYS A 164 -4.33 -9.15 -8.93
N THR A 165 -3.35 -8.26 -9.07
CA THR A 165 -3.31 -6.92 -8.50
C THR A 165 -4.29 -5.95 -9.17
N GLY A 166 -4.76 -6.25 -10.39
CA GLY A 166 -5.83 -5.50 -11.07
C GLY A 166 -7.17 -5.46 -10.34
N LEU A 167 -7.33 -6.30 -9.32
CA LEU A 167 -8.49 -6.23 -8.43
C LEU A 167 -8.55 -4.89 -7.67
N LEU A 168 -7.40 -4.24 -7.45
CA LEU A 168 -7.34 -2.92 -6.84
C LEU A 168 -7.88 -1.84 -7.78
N ASP A 169 -7.60 -1.92 -9.08
CA ASP A 169 -8.23 -1.06 -10.09
C ASP A 169 -9.74 -1.27 -10.13
N ALA A 170 -10.17 -2.53 -10.16
CA ALA A 170 -11.59 -2.88 -10.21
C ALA A 170 -12.37 -2.32 -9.01
N PHE A 171 -11.73 -2.24 -7.84
CA PHE A 171 -12.29 -1.60 -6.66
C PHE A 171 -12.58 -0.10 -6.89
N PHE A 172 -11.61 0.67 -7.38
CA PHE A 172 -11.84 2.10 -7.68
C PHE A 172 -12.85 2.28 -8.83
N GLU A 173 -12.79 1.42 -9.85
CA GLU A 173 -13.74 1.45 -10.97
C GLU A 173 -15.18 1.18 -10.58
N ALA A 174 -15.40 0.35 -9.55
CA ALA A 174 -16.72 0.11 -9.00
C ALA A 174 -17.30 1.36 -8.33
N TYR A 175 -16.45 2.28 -7.85
CA TYR A 175 -16.89 3.53 -7.21
C TYR A 175 -17.11 4.68 -8.20
N PHE A 176 -16.33 4.76 -9.29
CA PHE A 176 -16.41 5.86 -10.26
C PHE A 176 -17.84 6.29 -10.68
N PRO A 177 -18.76 5.39 -11.07
CA PRO A 177 -20.11 5.81 -11.49
C PRO A 177 -20.94 6.40 -10.34
N TYR A 178 -20.62 6.09 -9.09
CA TYR A 178 -21.29 6.65 -7.91
C TYR A 178 -20.71 8.02 -7.55
N GLU A 179 -19.40 8.20 -7.69
CA GLU A 179 -18.76 9.51 -7.58
C GLU A 179 -19.31 10.48 -8.66
N ASP A 180 -19.48 10.01 -9.89
CA ASP A 180 -20.07 10.79 -11.00
C ASP A 180 -21.52 11.23 -10.69
N GLN A 181 -22.22 10.53 -9.79
CA GLN A 181 -23.57 10.86 -9.29
C GLN A 181 -23.55 11.68 -7.98
N GLY A 182 -22.36 12.03 -7.47
CA GLY A 182 -22.19 12.83 -6.25
C GLY A 182 -22.29 12.03 -4.94
N MET A 183 -22.29 10.70 -4.97
CA MET A 183 -22.25 9.88 -3.76
C MET A 183 -20.87 9.95 -3.12
N ALA A 184 -20.81 10.20 -1.81
CA ALA A 184 -19.53 10.23 -1.09
C ALA A 184 -18.93 8.82 -0.95
N PHE A 185 -17.60 8.74 -0.89
CA PHE A 185 -16.89 7.47 -0.86
C PHE A 185 -17.32 6.55 0.29
N TYR A 186 -17.42 7.08 1.51
CA TYR A 186 -17.83 6.26 2.65
C TYR A 186 -19.31 5.88 2.63
N ASP A 187 -20.19 6.71 2.05
CA ASP A 187 -21.59 6.33 1.84
C ASP A 187 -21.70 5.16 0.86
N TRP A 188 -20.88 5.16 -0.20
CA TRP A 188 -20.77 4.03 -1.11
C TRP A 188 -20.18 2.79 -0.42
N VAL A 189 -19.12 2.93 0.38
CA VAL A 189 -18.53 1.82 1.14
C VAL A 189 -19.56 1.16 2.06
N ASP A 190 -20.37 1.96 2.74
CA ASP A 190 -21.31 1.44 3.74
C ASP A 190 -22.54 0.82 3.09
N ASN A 191 -23.10 1.46 2.07
CA ASN A 191 -24.44 1.11 1.55
C ASN A 191 -24.45 0.32 0.24
N VAL A 192 -23.36 0.34 -0.53
CA VAL A 192 -23.34 -0.21 -1.90
C VAL A 192 -22.22 -1.22 -2.10
N TYR A 193 -21.02 -0.93 -1.62
CA TYR A 193 -19.84 -1.72 -1.88
C TYR A 193 -19.96 -3.16 -1.33
N ASP A 194 -19.77 -4.16 -2.20
CA ASP A 194 -19.56 -5.56 -1.85
C ASP A 194 -18.17 -6.03 -2.36
N PRO A 195 -17.21 -6.30 -1.47
CA PRO A 195 -15.89 -6.84 -1.85
C PRO A 195 -15.96 -8.15 -2.65
N ASP A 196 -16.95 -9.00 -2.36
CA ASP A 196 -17.11 -10.28 -3.04
C ASP A 196 -17.68 -10.07 -4.44
N GLU A 197 -18.60 -9.12 -4.63
CA GLU A 197 -19.09 -8.74 -5.95
C GLU A 197 -17.99 -8.17 -6.83
N VAL A 198 -17.18 -7.24 -6.33
CA VAL A 198 -16.03 -6.71 -7.07
C VAL A 198 -15.06 -7.83 -7.45
N THR A 199 -14.80 -8.75 -6.53
CA THR A 199 -13.94 -9.91 -6.78
C THR A 199 -14.52 -10.83 -7.87
N ARG A 200 -15.82 -11.16 -7.80
CA ARG A 200 -16.52 -11.96 -8.81
C ARG A 200 -16.49 -11.26 -10.18
N ALA A 201 -16.78 -9.96 -10.24
CA ALA A 201 -16.79 -9.19 -11.48
C ALA A 201 -15.39 -9.09 -12.11
N PHE A 202 -14.34 -8.92 -11.30
CA PHE A 202 -12.96 -8.91 -11.77
C PHE A 202 -12.54 -10.27 -12.34
N GLN A 203 -12.81 -11.36 -11.61
CA GLN A 203 -12.57 -12.71 -12.10
C GLN A 203 -13.38 -13.00 -13.37
N ALA A 204 -14.59 -12.45 -13.46
CA ALA A 204 -15.45 -12.59 -14.62
C ALA A 204 -14.80 -12.03 -15.90
N LYS A 205 -14.29 -10.80 -15.80
CA LYS A 205 -13.53 -10.15 -16.87
C LYS A 205 -12.23 -10.90 -17.18
N GLY A 206 -11.55 -11.41 -16.15
CA GLY A 206 -10.31 -12.18 -16.30
C GLY A 206 -10.47 -13.50 -17.06
N TRP A 207 -11.58 -14.24 -16.86
CA TRP A 207 -11.86 -15.43 -17.66
C TRP A 207 -12.33 -15.06 -19.08
N ALA A 208 -13.05 -13.96 -19.26
CA ALA A 208 -13.45 -13.48 -20.58
C ALA A 208 -12.24 -13.07 -21.45
N VAL A 209 -11.18 -12.54 -20.82
CA VAL A 209 -9.90 -12.25 -21.50
C VAL A 209 -9.08 -13.53 -21.75
N ARG A 210 -9.09 -14.50 -20.83
CA ARG A 210 -8.44 -15.81 -21.04
C ARG A 210 -9.10 -16.65 -22.14
N LEU A 211 -10.42 -16.53 -22.31
CA LEU A 211 -11.18 -17.26 -23.33
C LEU A 211 -11.01 -16.65 -24.73
N THR A 212 -10.70 -15.34 -24.83
CA THR A 212 -10.32 -14.70 -26.10
C THR A 212 -8.87 -14.99 -26.49
N ASP A 213 -7.97 -15.21 -25.53
CA ASP A 213 -6.60 -15.68 -25.81
C ASP A 213 -6.49 -17.16 -26.18
N THR A 214 -7.54 -17.97 -25.93
CA THR A 214 -7.55 -19.39 -26.35
C THR A 214 -7.72 -19.54 -27.88
N ILE A 215 -8.08 -18.46 -28.59
CA ILE A 215 -8.17 -18.42 -30.06
C ILE A 215 -6.81 -18.12 -30.73
N LEU A 216 -5.79 -17.70 -29.98
CA LEU A 216 -4.41 -17.62 -30.46
C LEU A 216 -3.57 -18.71 -29.82
N ARG A 217 -3.80 -19.94 -30.28
CA ARG A 217 -2.83 -21.04 -30.21
C ARG A 217 -1.46 -20.53 -30.68
N ARG A 218 -0.53 -20.38 -29.76
CA ARG A 218 0.90 -20.53 -30.05
C ARG A 218 1.44 -21.59 -29.11
N GLU A 219 2.05 -22.58 -29.75
CA GLU A 219 2.82 -23.67 -29.16
C GLU A 219 3.91 -23.16 -28.20
#